data_AF-A0A1W6PVG6-F1
#
_entry.id   AF-A0A1W6PVG6-F1
#
_cell.length_a   1.000
_cell.length_b   1.000
_cell.length_c   1.000
_cell.angle_alpha   90.00
_cell.angle_beta   90.00
_cell.angle_gamma   90.00
#
_symmetry.space_group_name_H-M   'P 1'
#
loop_
_entity.id
_entity.type
_entity.pdbx_description
1 polymer ?
#
loop_
_entity_poly.entity_id
_entity_poly.type
_entity_poly.pdbx_seq_one_letter_code
_entity_poly.pdbx_strand_id
1 'polypeptide(L)' 'MSDMASQIPEFGYDERVMICRKQIEKAVYQFIANTKVEGCDPAEVAMAIADIADDYILLLAQKRNLTH' A
#
# COMPACT_ATOMS: atom_id res chain seq x y z
N MET A 1 35.32 12.54 -15.83
CA MET A 1 34.57 11.75 -14.83
C MET A 1 33.31 12.55 -14.56
N SER A 2 32.24 12.29 -15.32
CA SER A 2 30.97 12.99 -15.16
C SER A 2 30.08 12.14 -14.27
N ASP A 3 29.58 12.76 -13.22
CA ASP A 3 28.75 12.15 -12.18
C ASP A 3 27.62 11.32 -12.76
N MET A 4 27.64 10.03 -12.43
CA MET A 4 26.47 9.14 -12.50
C MET A 4 25.50 9.55 -11.38
N ALA A 5 24.91 10.73 -11.52
CA ALA A 5 23.74 11.11 -10.77
C ALA A 5 22.66 10.09 -11.14
N SER A 6 22.30 9.27 -10.16
CA SER A 6 21.27 8.26 -10.25
C SER A 6 19.99 8.89 -10.81
N GLN A 7 19.72 8.67 -12.09
CA GLN A 7 18.46 9.03 -12.72
C GLN A 7 17.40 8.09 -12.14
N ILE A 8 16.84 8.47 -10.98
CA ILE A 8 15.58 7.88 -10.51
C ILE A 8 14.56 8.30 -11.57
N PRO A 9 13.95 7.36 -12.31
CA PRO A 9 12.95 7.72 -13.29
C PRO A 9 11.83 8.46 -12.57
N GLU A 10 11.44 9.64 -13.06
CA GLU A 10 10.24 10.34 -12.59
C GLU A 10 9.00 9.56 -13.06
N PHE A 11 8.72 8.45 -12.38
CA PHE A 11 7.51 7.69 -12.58
C PHE A 11 6.31 8.54 -12.15
N GLY A 12 5.24 8.54 -12.95
CA GLY A 12 3.96 9.16 -12.58
C GLY A 12 3.38 8.54 -11.30
N TYR A 13 2.45 9.24 -10.63
CA TYR A 13 1.84 8.74 -9.39
C TYR A 13 1.27 7.32 -9.55
N ASP A 14 0.50 7.09 -10.61
CA ASP A 14 -0.15 5.80 -10.90
C ASP A 14 0.87 4.68 -11.14
N GLU A 15 1.99 5.00 -11.80
CA GLU A 15 3.05 4.04 -12.07
C GLU A 15 3.79 3.66 -10.78
N ARG A 16 4.05 4.62 -9.89
CA ARG A 16 4.63 4.33 -8.56
C ARG A 16 3.70 3.46 -7.72
N VAL A 17 2.40 3.72 -7.75
CA VAL A 17 1.39 2.89 -7.05
C VAL A 17 1.37 1.48 -7.63
N MET A 18 1.42 1.33 -8.95
CA MET A 18 1.47 0.02 -9.60
C MET A 18 2.74 -0.76 -9.21
N ILE A 19 3.91 -0.11 -9.23
CA ILE A 19 5.18 -0.72 -8.82
C ILE A 19 5.09 -1.18 -7.36
N CYS A 20 4.60 -0.31 -6.47
CA CYS A 20 4.39 -0.61 -5.06
C CYS A 20 3.49 -1.85 -4.89
N ARG A 21 2.32 -1.87 -5.55
CA ARG A 21 1.38 -3.00 -5.53
C ARG A 21 2.07 -4.31 -5.92
N LYS A 22 2.80 -4.32 -7.04
CA LYS A 22 3.51 -5.53 -7.51
C LYS A 22 4.52 -6.07 -6.50
N GLN A 23 5.20 -5.19 -5.76
CA GLN A 23 6.20 -5.59 -4.77
C GLN A 23 5.58 -6.25 -3.54
N ILE A 24 4.38 -5.81 -3.13
CA ILE A 24 3.73 -6.29 -1.90
C ILE A 24 2.65 -7.35 -2.14
N GLU A 25 2.12 -7.48 -3.36
CA GLU A 25 0.95 -8.32 -3.69
C GLU A 25 1.06 -9.75 -3.13
N LYS A 26 2.21 -10.41 -3.34
CA LYS A 26 2.42 -11.76 -2.83
C LYS A 26 2.36 -11.83 -1.31
N ALA A 27 3.00 -10.88 -0.62
CA ALA A 27 3.02 -10.83 0.83
C ALA A 27 1.62 -10.57 1.40
N VAL A 28 0.85 -9.69 0.75
CA VAL A 28 -0.54 -9.39 1.13
C VAL A 28 -1.45 -10.61 0.94
N TYR A 29 -1.37 -11.33 -0.18
CA TYR A 29 -2.15 -12.56 -0.36
C TYR A 29 -1.80 -13.63 0.66
N GLN A 30 -0.51 -13.80 0.97
CA GLN A 30 -0.09 -14.73 2.02
C GLN A 30 -0.58 -14.29 3.39
N PHE A 31 -0.58 -12.99 3.68
CA PHE A 31 -1.13 -12.44 4.91
C PHE A 31 -2.62 -12.74 5.04
N ILE A 32 -3.42 -12.46 4.01
CA ILE A 32 -4.87 -12.75 4.00
C ILE A 32 -5.12 -14.25 4.18
N ALA A 33 -4.43 -15.10 3.42
CA ALA A 33 -4.63 -16.55 3.48
C ALA A 33 -4.23 -17.16 4.84
N ASN A 34 -3.21 -16.60 5.50
CA ASN A 34 -2.73 -17.10 6.78
C ASN A 34 -3.44 -16.48 7.99
N THR A 35 -4.14 -15.36 7.80
CA THR A 35 -4.87 -14.69 8.86
C THR A 35 -6.18 -15.43 9.11
N LYS A 36 -6.25 -16.12 10.25
CA LYS A 36 -7.46 -16.80 10.70
C LYS A 36 -8.19 -15.91 11.69
N VAL A 37 -9.34 -15.40 11.27
CA VAL A 37 -10.30 -14.71 12.14
C VAL A 37 -11.47 -15.66 12.34
N GLU A 38 -11.78 -15.98 13.60
CA GLU A 38 -12.85 -16.91 13.92
C GLU A 38 -14.19 -16.38 13.40
N GLY A 39 -14.91 -17.20 12.64
CA GLY A 39 -16.21 -16.84 12.07
C GLY A 39 -16.15 -15.98 10.80
N CYS A 40 -14.95 -15.63 10.30
CA CYS A 40 -14.81 -14.86 9.06
C CYS A 40 -14.15 -15.67 7.95
N ASP A 41 -14.64 -15.49 6.73
CA ASP A 41 -14.02 -16.05 5.54
C ASP A 41 -12.85 -15.15 5.02
N PRO A 42 -11.99 -15.67 4.13
CA PRO A 42 -10.86 -14.89 3.61
C PRO A 42 -11.27 -13.61 2.85
N ALA A 43 -12.45 -13.56 2.25
CA ALA A 43 -12.93 -12.37 1.55
C ALA A 43 -13.34 -11.28 2.54
N GLU A 44 -13.97 -11.63 3.65
CA GLU A 44 -14.28 -10.70 4.76
C GLU A 44 -13.00 -10.14 5.39
N VAL A 45 -11.98 -10.99 5.58
CA VAL A 45 -10.65 -10.55 6.05
C VAL A 45 -10.02 -9.58 5.05
N ALA A 46 -10.07 -9.88 3.74
CA ALA A 46 -9.55 -9.00 2.70
C ALA A 46 -10.29 -7.65 2.66
N MET A 47 -11.62 -7.66 2.84
CA MET A 47 -12.44 -6.46 2.88
C MET A 47 -12.07 -5.57 4.08
N ALA A 48 -11.95 -6.16 5.27
CA ALA A 48 -11.51 -5.43 6.46
C ALA A 48 -10.11 -4.83 6.30
N ILE A 49 -9.18 -5.52 5.64
CA ILE A 49 -7.84 -4.99 5.33
C ILE A 49 -7.93 -3.78 4.38
N ALA A 50 -8.81 -3.83 3.38
CA ALA A 50 -9.02 -2.72 2.46
C ALA A 50 -9.57 -1.48 3.20
N ASP A 51 -10.59 -1.67 4.04
CA ASP A 51 -11.17 -0.58 4.84
C ASP A 51 -10.11 0.08 5.76
N ILE A 52 -9.29 -0.74 6.43
CA ILE A 52 -8.19 -0.24 7.27
C ILE A 52 -7.16 0.55 6.45
N ALA A 53 -6.86 0.10 5.22
CA ALA A 53 -5.92 0.79 4.35
C ALA A 53 -6.47 2.17 3.91
N ASP A 54 -7.76 2.25 3.58
CA ASP A 54 -8.43 3.51 3.23
C ASP A 54 -8.44 4.49 4.41
N ASP A 55 -8.77 4.01 5.62
CA ASP A 55 -8.71 4.81 6.85
C ASP A 55 -7.30 5.36 7.12
N TYR A 56 -6.27 4.54 6.89
CA TYR A 56 -4.88 4.96 7.07
C TYR A 56 -4.47 6.04 6.05
N ILE A 57 -4.94 5.94 4.79
CA ILE A 57 -4.73 6.99 3.77
C ILE A 57 -5.38 8.30 4.21
N LEU A 58 -6.62 8.26 4.71
CA LEU A 58 -7.33 9.43 5.22
C LEU A 58 -6.60 10.07 6.41
N LEU A 59 -6.11 9.24 7.35
CA LEU A 59 -5.32 9.71 8.48
C LEU A 59 -4.04 10.43 8.04
N LEU A 60 -3.32 9.88 7.04
CA LEU A 60 -2.12 10.50 6.48
C LEU A 60 -2.43 11.83 5.77
N ALA A 61 -3.55 11.89 5.05
CA ALA A 61 -3.99 13.12 4.38
C ALA A 61 -4.33 14.22 5.41
N GLN A 62 -5.02 13.89 6.49
CA GLN A 62 -5.33 14.83 7.58
C GLN A 62 -4.07 15.37 8.26
N LYS A 63 -3.09 14.51 8.54
CA LYS A 63 -1.81 14.95 9.13
C LYS A 63 -1.08 15.95 8.24
N ARG A 64 -1.05 15.73 6.93
CA ARG A 64 -0.47 16.69 5.97
C ARG A 64 -1.16 18.05 6.04
N ASN A 65 -2.48 18.10 6.18
CA ASN A 65 -3.24 19.34 6.27
C ASN A 65 -3.02 20.11 7.58
N LEU A 66 -2.62 19.43 8.66
CA LEU A 66 -2.30 20.06 9.96
C LEU A 66 -0.86 20.59 10.07
N THR A 67 -0.01 20.27 9.10
CA THR A 67 1.43 20.63 9.12
C THR A 67 1.75 21.79 8.18
N HIS A 68 0.72 22.41 7.58
CA HIS A 68 0.78 23.62 6.75
C HIS A 68 0.02 24.76 7.44
#